data_AF-A0A7R9ZU41-F1
#
_entry.id   AF-A0A7R9ZU41-F1
#
_cell.length_a   1.000
_cell.length_b   1.000
_cell.length_c   1.000
_cell.angle_alpha   90.00
_cell.angle_beta   90.00
_cell.angle_gamma   90.00
#
_symmetry.space_group_name_H-M   'P 1'
#
loop_
_entity.id
_entity.type
_entity.pdbx_description
1 polymer ?
#
loop_
_entity_poly.entity_id
_entity_poly.type
_entity_poly.pdbx_seq_one_letter_code
_entity_poly.pdbx_strand_id
1 'polypeptide(L)'
;FLSHNLKTRISIPLTIKRQQKNFTMMYDQREEGIRVTDMDILCGRGKAYANHPGNLKFTHKIQSNLQRYRDAPKRIDRSIVLATMVDDFFDEGCRFLKKNKATNGWIQLTADQCHEKVGHALRDLHRKTKGTSPPKTHSSAAIAACKKQKRAQHEYQE
;
A
#
# COMPACT_ATOMS: atom_id res chain seq x y z
N PHE A 1 -13.70 -11.22 -57.90
CA PHE A 1 -13.91 -12.39 -57.01
C PHE A 1 -12.61 -12.66 -56.25
N LEU A 2 -12.69 -12.55 -54.92
CA LEU A 2 -11.76 -13.04 -53.87
C LEU A 2 -10.25 -12.80 -54.08
N SER A 3 -9.61 -11.84 -53.38
CA SER A 3 -9.07 -11.98 -52.00
C SER A 3 -8.24 -13.27 -51.86
N HIS A 4 -6.97 -13.24 -51.47
CA HIS A 4 -6.58 -13.44 -50.07
C HIS A 4 -5.17 -12.91 -49.80
N ASN A 5 -5.08 -12.06 -48.78
CA ASN A 5 -3.87 -11.47 -48.22
C ASN A 5 -3.38 -12.40 -47.09
N LEU A 6 -2.27 -13.14 -47.26
CA LEU A 6 -1.70 -13.94 -46.18
C LEU A 6 -0.86 -13.07 -45.25
N LYS A 7 -1.52 -12.50 -44.24
CA LYS A 7 -0.85 -11.98 -43.03
C LYS A 7 -0.36 -13.18 -42.21
N THR A 8 0.92 -13.54 -42.37
CA THR A 8 1.60 -14.48 -41.48
C THR A 8 1.77 -13.84 -40.10
N ARG A 9 0.81 -14.14 -39.23
CA ARG A 9 0.79 -13.76 -37.80
C ARG A 9 1.77 -14.69 -37.07
N ILE A 10 2.95 -14.19 -36.75
CA ILE A 10 3.92 -14.89 -35.88
C ILE A 10 3.30 -14.95 -34.48
N SER A 11 2.74 -16.10 -34.13
CA SER A 11 2.31 -16.44 -32.78
C SER A 11 3.54 -16.81 -31.95
N ILE A 12 3.94 -15.93 -31.04
CA ILE A 12 4.95 -16.22 -30.02
C ILE A 12 4.21 -16.63 -28.74
N PRO A 13 4.20 -17.91 -28.34
CA PRO A 13 3.68 -18.28 -27.04
C PRO A 13 4.74 -18.01 -25.96
N LEU A 14 4.62 -16.89 -25.24
CA LEU A 14 5.36 -16.67 -23.99
C LEU A 14 4.74 -17.52 -22.87
N THR A 15 5.00 -18.82 -22.89
CA THR A 15 4.70 -19.69 -21.75
C THR A 15 5.87 -19.62 -20.77
N ILE A 16 5.88 -18.60 -19.91
CA ILE A 16 6.76 -18.57 -18.74
C ILE A 16 6.20 -19.55 -17.71
N LYS A 17 6.60 -20.82 -17.80
CA LYS A 17 6.31 -21.81 -16.75
C LYS A 17 7.20 -21.51 -15.55
N ARG A 18 6.57 -20.87 -14.55
CA ARG A 18 7.03 -20.65 -13.18
C ARG A 18 7.60 -21.95 -12.61
N GLN A 19 8.93 -22.09 -12.56
CA GLN A 19 9.57 -23.17 -11.82
C GLN A 19 9.29 -22.99 -10.33
N GLN A 20 8.51 -23.89 -9.74
CA GLN A 20 8.53 -24.12 -8.31
C GLN A 20 9.85 -24.85 -7.99
N LYS A 21 10.88 -24.10 -7.61
CA LYS A 21 12.02 -24.69 -6.92
C LYS A 21 11.58 -24.99 -5.50
N ASN A 22 11.28 -26.25 -5.23
CA ASN A 22 11.12 -26.79 -3.88
C ASN A 22 12.49 -26.76 -3.19
N PHE A 23 12.84 -25.62 -2.61
CA PHE A 23 13.95 -25.51 -1.68
C PHE A 23 13.39 -25.77 -0.28
N THR A 24 13.44 -27.02 0.15
CA THR A 24 13.13 -27.42 1.53
C THR A 24 14.21 -26.81 2.43
N MET A 25 13.96 -25.58 2.86
CA MET A 25 14.79 -24.89 3.83
C MET A 25 14.44 -25.43 5.21
N MET A 26 15.32 -26.28 5.72
CA MET A 26 15.33 -26.78 7.08
C MET A 26 15.59 -25.60 8.04
N TYR A 27 14.57 -25.20 8.79
CA TYR A 27 14.63 -24.13 9.77
C TYR A 27 15.28 -24.65 11.06
N ASP A 28 16.50 -24.20 11.32
CA ASP A 28 17.07 -24.14 12.67
C ASP A 28 16.38 -22.97 13.40
N GLN A 29 15.43 -23.27 14.29
CA GLN A 29 14.60 -22.27 14.94
C GLN A 29 14.88 -22.25 16.44
N ARG A 30 15.90 -21.50 16.84
CA ARG A 30 15.94 -20.91 18.18
C ARG A 30 14.89 -19.81 18.22
N GLU A 31 13.71 -20.10 18.79
CA GLU A 31 12.59 -19.18 18.92
C GLU A 31 12.88 -18.07 19.95
N GLU A 32 13.69 -17.09 19.58
CA GLU A 32 13.57 -15.77 20.21
C GLU A 32 12.40 -15.04 19.56
N GLY A 33 11.31 -14.88 20.31
CA GLY A 33 10.08 -14.26 19.82
C GLY A 33 10.33 -12.86 19.24
N ILE A 34 9.84 -12.61 18.02
CA ILE A 34 9.99 -11.31 17.36
C ILE A 34 9.34 -10.21 18.21
N ARG A 35 10.15 -9.27 18.70
CA ARG A 35 9.69 -8.03 19.35
C ARG A 35 9.33 -6.98 18.31
N VAL A 36 8.12 -6.44 18.43
CA VAL A 36 7.64 -5.34 17.58
C VAL A 36 8.34 -4.04 17.94
N THR A 37 8.70 -3.29 16.91
CA THR A 37 9.29 -1.95 16.96
C THR A 37 8.39 -0.95 16.24
N ASP A 38 8.62 0.35 16.43
CA ASP A 38 7.84 1.40 15.79
C ASP A 38 7.99 1.45 14.26
N MET A 39 9.08 0.87 13.73
CA MET A 39 9.34 0.78 12.29
C MET A 39 8.60 -0.38 11.62
N ASP A 40 8.06 -1.31 12.41
CA ASP A 40 7.40 -2.50 11.90
C ASP A 40 5.97 -2.20 11.43
N ILE A 41 5.61 -2.80 10.29
CA ILE A 41 4.29 -2.69 9.69
C ILE A 41 3.47 -3.90 10.15
N LEU A 42 2.50 -3.63 11.04
CA LEU A 42 1.66 -4.66 11.63
C LEU A 42 0.47 -5.00 10.73
N CYS A 43 0.45 -6.22 10.23
CA CYS A 43 -0.59 -6.77 9.39
C CYS A 43 -1.75 -7.29 10.24
N GLY A 44 -2.72 -6.41 10.50
CA GLY A 44 -3.93 -6.74 11.24
C GLY A 44 -5.11 -5.86 10.83
N ARG A 45 -6.22 -5.99 11.57
CA ARG A 45 -7.44 -5.19 11.39
C ARG A 45 -7.76 -4.47 12.71
N GLY A 46 -8.35 -3.27 12.59
CA GLY A 46 -8.80 -2.47 13.74
C GLY A 46 -7.94 -1.24 14.02
N LYS A 47 -8.46 -0.35 14.88
CA LYS A 47 -7.87 0.96 15.17
C LYS A 47 -6.46 0.88 15.78
N ALA A 48 -6.21 -0.11 16.65
CA ALA A 48 -4.90 -0.30 17.28
C ALA A 48 -3.78 -0.53 16.24
N TYR A 49 -4.04 -1.37 15.23
CA TYR A 49 -3.10 -1.58 14.13
C TYR A 49 -2.98 -0.34 13.24
N ALA A 50 -4.09 0.35 12.96
CA ALA A 50 -4.08 1.53 12.10
C ALA A 50 -3.26 2.68 12.69
N ASN A 51 -3.26 2.83 14.01
CA ASN A 51 -2.55 3.90 14.72
C ASN A 51 -1.08 3.57 15.03
N HIS A 52 -0.61 2.36 14.70
CA HIS A 52 0.79 1.99 14.91
C HIS A 52 1.70 2.87 14.05
N PRO A 53 2.85 3.37 14.56
CA PRO A 53 3.73 4.29 13.83
C PRO A 53 4.14 3.77 12.45
N GLY A 54 4.57 2.50 12.35
CA GLY A 54 4.91 1.86 11.07
C GLY A 54 3.72 1.77 10.10
N ASN A 55 2.50 1.63 10.60
CA ASN A 55 1.29 1.60 9.75
C ASN A 55 0.86 3.00 9.28
N LEU A 56 1.12 4.04 10.08
CA LEU A 56 0.95 5.43 9.65
C LEU A 56 1.94 5.75 8.52
N LYS A 57 3.22 5.39 8.69
CA LYS A 57 4.25 5.52 7.66
C LYS A 57 3.88 4.76 6.39
N PHE A 58 3.44 3.51 6.53
CA PHE A 58 2.92 2.71 5.41
C PHE A 58 1.79 3.44 4.68
N THR A 59 0.79 3.94 5.41
CA THR A 59 -0.36 4.63 4.82
C THR A 59 0.06 5.89 4.05
N HIS A 60 0.95 6.71 4.62
CA HIS A 60 1.47 7.90 3.94
C HIS A 60 2.23 7.56 2.65
N LYS A 61 3.07 6.51 2.68
CA LYS A 61 3.84 6.09 1.50
C LYS A 61 2.96 5.52 0.39
N ILE A 62 1.88 4.82 0.75
CA ILE A 62 0.86 4.37 -0.21
C ILE A 62 0.13 5.58 -0.83
N GLN A 63 -0.20 6.59 -0.03
CA GLN A 63 -0.86 7.81 -0.52
C GLN A 63 0.02 8.62 -1.45
N SER A 64 1.30 8.84 -1.12
CA SER A 64 2.22 9.65 -1.92
C SER A 64 2.47 9.06 -3.30
N ASN A 65 2.46 7.72 -3.41
CA ASN A 65 2.68 7.02 -4.67
C ASN A 65 1.38 6.67 -5.43
N LEU A 66 0.22 7.02 -4.89
CA LEU A 66 -1.07 6.72 -5.53
C LEU A 66 -1.14 7.32 -6.94
N GLN A 67 -0.60 8.52 -7.13
CA GLN A 67 -0.59 9.21 -8.41
C GLN A 67 0.28 8.46 -9.43
N ARG A 68 1.51 8.09 -9.05
CA ARG A 68 2.41 7.27 -9.88
C ARG A 68 1.74 5.96 -10.34
N TYR A 69 0.97 5.31 -9.48
CA TYR A 69 0.21 4.10 -9.84
C TYR A 69 -0.98 4.37 -10.79
N ARG A 70 -1.63 5.54 -10.68
CA ARG A 70 -2.71 5.95 -11.59
C ARG A 70 -2.18 6.24 -12.97
N ASP A 71 -1.04 6.92 -13.04
CA ASP A 71 -0.41 7.36 -14.29
C ASP A 71 0.25 6.20 -15.04
N ALA A 72 0.51 5.08 -14.35
CA ALA A 72 1.00 3.85 -14.96
C ALA A 72 -0.04 3.23 -15.93
N PRO A 73 0.25 3.19 -17.25
CA PRO A 73 -0.72 2.81 -18.26
C PRO A 73 -0.92 1.29 -18.31
N LYS A 74 0.17 0.51 -18.24
CA LYS A 74 0.11 -0.94 -18.36
C LYS A 74 0.03 -1.61 -16.98
N ARG A 75 -0.50 -2.84 -16.98
CA ARG A 75 -0.52 -3.68 -15.78
C ARG A 75 0.88 -3.97 -15.24
N ILE A 76 1.86 -4.14 -16.15
CA ILE A 76 3.26 -4.38 -15.76
C ILE A 76 3.87 -3.17 -15.06
N ASP A 77 3.65 -1.96 -15.58
CA ASP A 77 4.14 -0.71 -14.99
C ASP A 77 3.61 -0.52 -13.56
N ARG A 78 2.34 -0.86 -13.33
CA ARG A 78 1.73 -0.86 -11.99
C ARG A 78 2.38 -1.85 -11.05
N SER A 79 2.73 -3.05 -11.54
CA SER A 79 3.45 -4.05 -10.75
C SER A 79 4.85 -3.57 -10.40
N ILE A 80 5.53 -2.86 -11.31
CA ILE A 80 6.85 -2.26 -11.04
C ILE A 80 6.72 -1.22 -9.93
N VAL A 81 5.71 -0.34 -9.97
CA VAL A 81 5.46 0.62 -8.88
C VAL A 81 5.31 -0.09 -7.53
N LEU A 82 4.54 -1.19 -7.48
CA LEU A 82 4.38 -1.96 -6.26
C LEU A 82 5.69 -2.60 -5.78
N ALA A 83 6.47 -3.20 -6.68
CA ALA A 83 7.77 -3.78 -6.35
C ALA A 83 8.72 -2.72 -5.78
N THR A 84 8.83 -1.56 -6.44
CA THR A 84 9.68 -0.46 -5.94
C THR A 84 9.28 0.00 -4.55
N MET A 85 7.99 0.07 -4.23
CA MET A 85 7.56 0.42 -2.86
C MET A 85 8.00 -0.59 -1.82
N VAL A 86 7.93 -1.89 -2.16
CA VAL A 86 8.32 -2.97 -1.25
C VAL A 86 9.81 -2.89 -0.97
N ASP A 87 10.61 -2.70 -2.02
CA ASP A 87 12.06 -2.52 -1.90
C ASP A 87 12.36 -1.28 -1.04
N ASP A 88 11.71 -0.14 -1.31
CA ASP A 88 11.89 1.07 -0.51
C ASP A 88 11.51 0.87 0.97
N PHE A 89 10.57 -0.04 1.30
CA PHE A 89 10.25 -0.34 2.70
C PHE A 89 11.37 -1.16 3.35
N PHE A 90 11.94 -2.12 2.62
CA PHE A 90 13.04 -2.94 3.13
C PHE A 90 14.33 -2.13 3.29
N ASP A 91 14.63 -1.23 2.35
CA ASP A 91 15.77 -0.33 2.41
C ASP A 91 15.68 0.64 3.60
N GLU A 92 14.47 1.05 3.98
CA GLU A 92 14.20 1.84 5.18
C GLU A 92 14.23 1.03 6.50
N GLY A 93 14.52 -0.27 6.42
CA GLY A 93 14.56 -1.19 7.57
C GLY A 93 13.19 -1.59 8.10
N CYS A 94 12.10 -1.35 7.36
CA CYS A 94 10.77 -1.76 7.78
C CYS A 94 10.56 -3.27 7.56
N ARG A 95 9.95 -3.94 8.54
CA ARG A 95 9.52 -5.34 8.40
C ARG A 95 8.00 -5.42 8.43
N PHE A 96 7.45 -6.37 7.70
CA PHE A 96 6.02 -6.64 7.71
C PHE A 96 5.75 -7.80 8.65
N LEU A 97 5.03 -7.55 9.73
CA LEU A 97 4.76 -8.54 10.76
C LEU A 97 3.29 -8.93 10.75
N LYS A 98 3.01 -10.23 10.89
CA LYS A 98 1.65 -10.76 11.06
C LYS A 98 1.58 -11.55 12.36
N LYS A 99 0.49 -11.40 13.10
CA LYS A 99 0.30 -12.16 14.33
C LYS A 99 -0.03 -13.62 13.99
N ASN A 100 0.76 -14.55 14.53
CA ASN A 100 0.47 -15.97 14.49
C ASN A 100 -0.63 -16.28 15.52
N LYS A 101 -1.72 -16.89 15.07
CA LYS A 101 -2.86 -17.22 15.94
C LYS A 101 -2.57 -18.40 16.88
N ALA A 102 -1.70 -19.31 16.49
CA ALA A 102 -1.39 -20.51 17.28
C ALA A 102 -0.45 -20.19 18.44
N THR A 103 0.63 -19.45 18.18
CA THR A 103 1.66 -19.14 19.19
C THR A 103 1.45 -17.78 19.86
N ASN A 104 0.45 -16.99 19.42
CA ASN A 104 0.28 -15.58 19.77
C ASN A 104 1.49 -14.67 19.48
N GLY A 105 2.53 -15.19 18.81
CA GLY A 105 3.74 -14.45 18.43
C GLY A 105 3.59 -13.67 17.12
N TRP A 106 4.68 -13.02 16.72
CA TRP A 106 4.79 -12.31 15.44
C TRP A 106 5.63 -13.12 14.46
N ILE A 107 5.19 -13.16 13.21
CA ILE A 107 5.94 -13.73 12.10
C ILE A 107 6.20 -12.64 11.05
N GLN A 108 7.41 -12.63 10.52
CA GLN A 108 7.74 -11.75 9.39
C GLN A 108 7.16 -12.34 8.10
N LEU A 109 6.56 -11.48 7.27
CA LEU A 109 6.02 -11.85 5.98
C LEU A 109 7.13 -11.97 4.92
N THR A 110 6.90 -12.82 3.93
CA THR A 110 7.77 -12.93 2.74
C THR A 110 7.59 -11.73 1.80
N ALA A 111 8.57 -11.48 0.93
CA ALA A 111 8.50 -10.38 -0.04
C ALA A 111 7.23 -10.44 -0.92
N ASP A 112 6.83 -11.64 -1.35
CA ASP A 112 5.58 -11.85 -2.11
C ASP A 112 4.34 -11.41 -1.32
N GLN A 113 4.27 -11.77 -0.04
CA GLN A 113 3.16 -11.38 0.84
C GLN A 113 3.16 -9.87 1.11
N CYS A 114 4.34 -9.25 1.22
CA CYS A 114 4.49 -7.80 1.32
C CYS A 114 3.96 -7.10 0.04
N HIS A 115 4.36 -7.59 -1.13
CA HIS A 115 3.90 -7.08 -2.42
C HIS A 115 2.38 -7.18 -2.58
N GLU A 116 1.79 -8.32 -2.23
CA GLU A 116 0.33 -8.48 -2.21
C GLU A 116 -0.34 -7.46 -1.29
N LYS A 117 0.18 -7.28 -0.07
CA LYS A 117 -0.35 -6.31 0.90
C LYS A 117 -0.30 -4.87 0.39
N VAL A 118 0.83 -4.44 -0.16
CA VAL A 118 0.98 -3.11 -0.77
C VAL A 118 -0.01 -2.95 -1.92
N GLY A 119 -0.11 -3.94 -2.80
CA GLY A 119 -1.06 -3.95 -3.91
C GLY A 119 -2.52 -3.84 -3.47
N HIS A 120 -2.91 -4.56 -2.41
CA HIS A 120 -4.26 -4.46 -1.85
C HIS A 120 -4.54 -3.06 -1.30
N ALA A 121 -3.64 -2.52 -0.47
CA ALA A 121 -3.79 -1.19 0.12
C ALA A 121 -3.92 -0.11 -0.95
N LEU A 122 -3.08 -0.15 -1.98
CA LEU A 122 -3.06 0.83 -3.05
C LEU A 122 -4.32 0.74 -3.94
N ARG A 123 -4.75 -0.49 -4.29
CA ARG A 123 -6.00 -0.70 -5.04
C ARG A 123 -7.23 -0.25 -4.26
N ASP A 124 -7.26 -0.50 -2.96
CA ASP A 124 -8.34 -0.04 -2.07
C ASP A 124 -8.39 1.48 -1.97
N LEU A 125 -7.23 2.12 -1.80
CA LEU A 125 -7.14 3.58 -1.81
C LEU A 125 -7.59 4.15 -3.16
N HIS A 126 -7.12 3.59 -4.27
CA HIS A 126 -7.52 4.01 -5.61
C HIS A 126 -9.04 3.93 -5.81
N ARG A 127 -9.67 2.85 -5.37
CA ARG A 127 -11.13 2.69 -5.46
C ARG A 127 -11.88 3.71 -4.60
N LYS A 128 -11.42 3.96 -3.37
CA LYS A 128 -12.01 4.97 -2.47
C LYS A 128 -11.97 6.36 -3.10
N THR A 129 -10.83 6.74 -3.68
CA THR A 129 -10.65 8.07 -4.28
C THR A 129 -11.44 8.31 -5.56
N LYS A 130 -11.89 7.27 -6.26
CA LYS A 130 -12.72 7.40 -7.48
C LYS A 130 -14.20 7.63 -7.18
N GLY A 131 -14.66 7.26 -5.98
CA GLY A 131 -16.08 7.37 -5.58
C GLY A 131 -16.42 8.61 -4.76
N THR A 132 -15.42 9.43 -4.41
CA THR A 132 -15.61 10.63 -3.58
C THR A 132 -15.09 11.85 -4.31
N SER A 133 -15.98 12.81 -4.57
CA SER A 133 -15.64 14.23 -4.66
C SER A 133 -14.65 14.63 -3.54
N PRO A 134 -13.84 15.70 -3.73
CA PRO A 134 -12.66 15.99 -2.91
C PRO A 134 -12.92 15.88 -1.40
N PRO A 135 -11.95 15.36 -0.62
CA PRO A 135 -12.13 15.12 0.80
C PRO A 135 -12.43 16.44 1.52
N LYS A 136 -13.60 16.50 2.17
CA LYS A 136 -13.83 17.43 3.27
C LYS A 136 -12.76 17.13 4.32
N THR A 137 -11.87 18.09 4.53
CA THR A 137 -10.87 18.10 5.61
C THR A 137 -11.52 17.69 6.93
N HIS A 138 -11.20 16.51 7.43
CA HIS A 138 -11.57 16.06 8.77
C HIS A 138 -10.64 16.72 9.80
N SER A 139 -10.84 18.02 9.99
CA SER A 139 -10.49 18.74 11.21
C SER A 139 -11.53 19.85 11.36
N SER A 140 -12.67 19.51 11.96
CA SER A 140 -13.77 20.44 12.26
C SER A 140 -13.34 21.64 13.13
N ALA A 141 -12.15 21.60 13.73
CA ALA A 141 -11.58 22.70 14.52
C ALA A 141 -10.95 23.83 13.68
N ALA A 142 -10.45 23.56 12.46
CA ALA A 142 -9.67 24.55 11.70
C ALA A 142 -10.55 25.57 10.95
N ILE A 143 -11.78 25.21 10.57
CA ILE A 143 -12.67 26.08 9.78
C ILE A 143 -13.40 27.11 10.66
N ALA A 144 -13.61 26.82 11.95
CA ALA A 144 -14.35 27.70 12.86
C ALA A 144 -13.51 28.89 13.39
N ALA A 145 -12.18 28.81 13.36
CA ALA A 145 -11.32 29.84 13.93
C ALA A 145 -11.20 31.11 13.06
N CYS A 146 -11.32 31.00 11.74
CA CYS A 146 -11.08 32.14 10.83
C CYS A 146 -12.28 33.11 10.70
N LYS A 147 -13.52 32.67 10.96
CA LYS A 147 -14.72 33.52 10.79
C LYS A 147 -15.08 34.37 12.00
N LYS A 148 -14.51 34.11 13.18
CA LYS A 148 -14.84 34.87 14.41
C LYS A 148 -14.08 36.19 14.54
N GLN A 149 -13.03 36.41 13.76
CA GLN A 149 -12.19 37.62 13.88
C GLN A 149 -12.62 38.79 13.00
N LYS A 150 -13.58 38.62 12.07
CA LYS A 150 -14.08 39.71 11.21
C LYS A 150 -15.43 40.32 11.63
N ARG A 151 -16.05 39.84 12.72
CA ARG A 151 -17.35 40.35 13.19
C ARG A 151 -17.29 41.23 14.44
N ALA A 152 -16.13 41.33 15.09
CA ALA A 152 -15.95 42.11 16.31
C ALA A 152 -15.36 43.52 16.08
N GLN A 153 -15.27 44.01 14.84
CA GLN A 153 -14.74 45.34 14.53
C GLN A 153 -15.73 46.28 13.81
N HIS A 154 -16.99 45.87 13.60
CA HIS A 154 -17.99 46.69 12.91
C HIS A 154 -19.24 47.02 13.76
N GLU A 155 -19.17 46.78 15.07
CA GLU A 155 -20.25 47.07 16.02
C GLU A 155 -19.72 48.01 17.12
N TYR A 156 -19.19 49.17 16.71
CA TYR A 156 -18.88 50.28 17.63
C TYR A 156 -18.86 51.67 16.96
N GLN A 157 -19.46 51.82 15.78
CA GLN A 157 -19.72 53.11 15.16
C GLN A 157 -21.01 53.02 14.34
N GLU A 158 -22.15 53.12 15.01
CA GLU A 158 -23.29 54.01 14.69
C GLU A 158 -24.16 54.16 15.95
#